data_AF-A0A7K2JBD3-F1
#
_entry.id   AF-A0A7K2JBD3-F1
#
_cell.length_a   1.000
_cell.length_b   1.000
_cell.length_c   1.000
_cell.angle_alpha   90.00
_cell.angle_beta   90.00
_cell.angle_gamma   90.00
#
_symmetry.space_group_name_H-M   'P 1'
#
loop_
_entity.id
_entity.type
_entity.pdbx_description
1 polymer ?
#
loop_
_entity_poly.entity_id
_entity_poly.type
_entity_poly.pdbx_seq_one_letter_code
_entity_poly.pdbx_strand_id
1 'polypeptide(L)'
;MKSKVAAAALAGASVIAFSPTASATPTAVYASLYNAGTGHCLAVPGSSTANGTELVQWTCTTNDDQYWSLERVAGGNGDRVRVRNLNSGKCLAIGGSSTANGANAIQWTCSTNTDQVWIYDSAFRLRNLNSDRCLAIPNSSTTSGTKAIQWTCNTSPDQQWVW
;
A
#
# COMPACT_ATOMS: atom_id res chain seq x y z
N MET A 1 -51.88 -22.64 -62.38
CA MET A 1 -50.84 -21.62 -62.13
C MET A 1 -49.96 -22.08 -60.98
N LYS A 2 -48.64 -22.06 -61.19
CA LYS A 2 -47.59 -22.57 -60.30
C LYS A 2 -47.24 -21.50 -59.24
N SER A 3 -47.03 -21.89 -57.98
CA SER A 3 -46.01 -21.28 -57.08
C SER A 3 -45.97 -22.05 -55.76
N LYS A 4 -45.02 -22.98 -55.59
CA LYS A 4 -43.68 -22.82 -54.98
C LYS A 4 -43.71 -22.78 -53.45
N VAL A 5 -43.36 -23.93 -52.86
CA VAL A 5 -42.99 -24.09 -51.45
C VAL A 5 -41.61 -23.46 -51.25
N ALA A 6 -41.48 -22.56 -50.27
CA ALA A 6 -40.19 -22.01 -49.86
C ALA A 6 -39.59 -22.89 -48.76
N ALA A 7 -38.42 -23.46 -49.01
CA ALA A 7 -37.59 -24.08 -47.99
C ALA A 7 -36.82 -22.98 -47.25
N ALA A 8 -37.08 -22.83 -45.95
CA ALA A 8 -36.26 -21.99 -45.08
C ALA A 8 -35.04 -22.80 -44.63
N ALA A 9 -33.86 -22.45 -45.17
CA ALA A 9 -32.59 -22.99 -44.70
C ALA A 9 -32.26 -22.38 -43.33
N LEU A 10 -32.07 -23.23 -42.31
CA LEU A 10 -31.51 -22.84 -41.03
C LEU A 10 -30.01 -22.52 -41.23
N ALA A 11 -29.67 -21.23 -41.30
CA ALA A 11 -28.28 -20.80 -41.20
C ALA A 11 -27.83 -20.95 -39.73
N GLY A 12 -26.94 -21.91 -39.48
CA GLY A 12 -26.32 -22.10 -38.16
C GLY A 12 -25.45 -20.90 -37.80
N ALA A 13 -25.87 -20.10 -36.82
CA ALA A 13 -25.03 -19.07 -36.24
C ALA A 13 -24.03 -19.73 -35.28
N SER A 14 -22.77 -19.88 -35.70
CA SER A 14 -21.68 -20.25 -34.80
C SER A 14 -21.47 -19.14 -33.78
N VAL A 15 -21.95 -19.36 -32.56
CA VAL A 15 -21.58 -18.55 -31.40
C VAL A 15 -20.14 -18.88 -31.03
N ILE A 16 -19.22 -17.95 -31.27
CA ILE A 16 -17.85 -18.06 -30.75
C ILE A 16 -17.95 -17.76 -29.26
N ALA A 17 -17.93 -18.81 -28.44
CA ALA A 17 -17.89 -18.69 -26.99
C ALA A 17 -16.49 -18.19 -26.58
N PHE A 18 -16.36 -16.88 -26.34
CA PHE A 18 -15.20 -16.33 -25.65
C PHE A 18 -15.25 -16.78 -24.20
N SER A 19 -14.39 -17.73 -23.83
CA SER A 19 -14.15 -18.05 -22.43
C SER A 19 -13.37 -16.88 -21.81
N PRO A 20 -13.84 -16.25 -20.72
CA PRO A 20 -13.04 -15.25 -20.03
C PRO A 20 -11.80 -15.95 -19.48
N THR A 21 -10.61 -15.53 -19.93
CA THR A 21 -9.35 -15.95 -19.31
C THR A 21 -9.37 -15.46 -17.86
N ALA A 22 -9.30 -16.38 -16.90
CA ALA A 22 -9.12 -16.03 -15.50
C ALA A 22 -7.81 -15.26 -15.36
N SER A 23 -7.89 -13.98 -15.03
CA SER A 23 -6.72 -13.18 -14.67
C SER A 23 -6.13 -13.76 -13.38
N ALA A 24 -4.88 -14.23 -13.44
CA ALA A 24 -4.15 -14.61 -12.25
C ALA A 24 -4.00 -13.38 -11.34
N THR A 25 -4.43 -13.50 -10.08
CA THR A 25 -4.15 -12.47 -9.08
C THR A 25 -2.64 -12.40 -8.88
N PRO A 26 -1.98 -11.26 -9.08
CA PRO A 26 -0.55 -11.16 -8.84
C PRO A 26 -0.25 -11.47 -7.37
N THR A 27 0.73 -12.33 -7.13
CA THR A 27 1.23 -12.65 -5.79
C THR A 27 1.77 -11.38 -5.13
N ALA A 28 1.36 -11.11 -3.89
CA ALA A 28 1.90 -9.99 -3.13
C ALA A 28 3.40 -10.21 -2.86
N VAL A 29 4.21 -9.20 -3.17
CA VAL A 29 5.63 -9.16 -2.80
C VAL A 29 5.75 -8.46 -1.45
N TYR A 30 6.52 -9.05 -0.55
CA TYR A 30 6.81 -8.51 0.77
C TYR A 30 8.30 -8.22 0.90
N ALA A 31 8.63 -7.03 1.36
CA ALA A 31 10.00 -6.59 1.64
C ALA A 31 10.01 -5.61 2.81
N SER A 32 11.19 -5.38 3.37
CA SER A 32 11.36 -4.35 4.41
C SER A 32 11.34 -2.95 3.81
N LEU A 33 10.88 -1.97 4.60
CA LEU A 33 10.98 -0.55 4.27
C LEU A 33 12.11 0.07 5.09
N TYR A 34 13.25 0.33 4.45
CA TYR A 34 14.45 0.87 5.08
C TYR A 34 14.43 2.40 5.09
N ASN A 35 14.60 3.01 6.24
CA ASN A 35 14.81 4.45 6.32
C ASN A 35 16.21 4.79 5.78
N ALA A 36 16.30 5.63 4.75
CA ALA A 36 17.59 5.95 4.11
C ALA A 36 18.56 6.69 5.03
N GLY A 37 18.06 7.40 6.05
CA GLY A 37 18.88 8.12 7.02
C GLY A 37 19.51 7.24 8.08
N THR A 38 18.88 6.12 8.44
CA THR A 38 19.30 5.30 9.60
C THR A 38 19.63 3.86 9.25
N GLY A 39 19.15 3.35 8.11
CA GLY A 39 19.22 1.93 7.75
C GLY A 39 18.29 1.03 8.57
N HIS A 40 17.50 1.60 9.48
CA HIS A 40 16.48 0.86 10.25
C HIS A 40 15.23 0.61 9.43
N CYS A 41 14.48 -0.42 9.80
CA CYS A 41 13.25 -0.83 9.14
C CYS A 41 12.02 -0.25 9.82
N LEU A 42 10.99 0.08 9.05
CA LEU A 42 9.65 0.34 9.60
C LEU A 42 9.11 -0.95 10.22
N ALA A 43 8.72 -0.90 11.48
CA ALA A 43 8.31 -2.06 12.25
C ALA A 43 7.02 -1.82 13.04
N VAL A 44 6.24 -2.89 13.23
CA VAL A 44 5.16 -2.94 14.21
C VAL A 44 5.75 -3.42 15.55
N PRO A 45 5.84 -2.58 16.59
CA PRO A 45 6.51 -2.96 17.83
C PRO A 45 5.84 -4.16 18.49
N GLY A 46 6.67 -5.13 18.90
CA GLY A 46 6.23 -6.37 19.54
C GLY A 46 5.34 -7.27 18.67
N SER A 47 5.40 -7.11 17.34
CA SER A 47 4.57 -7.84 16.36
C SER A 47 3.07 -7.75 16.67
N SER A 48 2.65 -6.63 17.29
CA SER A 48 1.26 -6.38 17.67
C SER A 48 0.32 -6.52 16.47
N THR A 49 -0.90 -7.00 16.71
CA THR A 49 -1.98 -7.02 15.72
C THR A 49 -3.11 -6.06 16.10
N ALA A 50 -2.90 -5.19 17.09
CA ALA A 50 -3.90 -4.22 17.54
C ALA A 50 -3.97 -3.00 16.61
N ASN A 51 -5.19 -2.53 16.34
CA ASN A 51 -5.42 -1.24 15.70
C ASN A 51 -4.85 -0.11 16.57
N GLY A 52 -4.25 0.90 15.93
CA GLY A 52 -3.69 2.05 16.64
C GLY A 52 -2.31 1.82 17.23
N THR A 53 -1.69 0.64 17.01
CA THR A 53 -0.28 0.46 17.37
C THR A 53 0.56 1.41 16.52
N GLU A 54 1.29 2.29 17.20
CA GLU A 54 2.21 3.25 16.58
C GLU A 54 3.43 2.53 16.04
N LEU A 55 3.76 2.81 14.79
CA LEU A 55 4.90 2.18 14.12
C LEU A 55 6.19 2.88 14.53
N VAL A 56 7.28 2.12 14.53
CA VAL A 56 8.61 2.60 14.91
C VAL A 56 9.61 2.32 13.81
N GLN A 57 10.73 3.03 13.82
CA GLN A 57 11.94 2.46 13.21
C GLN A 57 12.56 1.45 14.18
N TRP A 58 13.06 0.35 13.66
CA TRP A 58 13.77 -0.65 14.46
C TRP A 58 14.92 -1.25 13.66
N THR A 59 15.91 -1.80 14.37
CA THR A 59 16.96 -2.58 13.72
C THR A 59 16.32 -3.68 12.88
N CYS A 60 16.72 -3.77 11.62
CA CYS A 60 16.12 -4.71 10.69
C CYS A 60 16.35 -6.16 11.15
N THR A 61 15.27 -6.95 11.16
CA THR A 61 15.26 -8.38 11.46
C THR A 61 14.52 -9.14 10.36
N THR A 62 14.44 -10.45 10.50
CA THR A 62 13.63 -11.31 9.62
C THR A 62 12.21 -11.55 10.16
N ASN A 63 11.75 -10.74 11.12
CA ASN A 63 10.40 -10.90 11.67
C ASN A 63 9.36 -10.30 10.73
N ASP A 64 8.25 -11.00 10.54
CA ASP A 64 7.14 -10.60 9.66
C ASP A 64 6.54 -9.22 10.02
N ASP A 65 6.74 -8.71 11.25
CA ASP A 65 6.30 -7.37 11.66
C ASP A 65 7.06 -6.22 10.98
N GLN A 66 8.15 -6.52 10.25
CA GLN A 66 8.96 -5.58 9.49
C GLN A 66 8.85 -5.75 7.98
N TYR A 67 8.01 -6.67 7.51
CA TYR A 67 7.78 -6.92 6.08
C TYR A 67 6.46 -6.31 5.64
N TRP A 68 6.51 -5.63 4.50
CA TRP A 68 5.40 -4.84 3.97
C TRP A 68 5.19 -5.11 2.48
N SER A 69 3.94 -5.19 2.06
CA SER A 69 3.54 -5.16 0.65
C SER A 69 3.10 -3.75 0.26
N LEU A 70 3.51 -3.29 -0.91
CA LEU A 70 3.01 -2.07 -1.55
C LEU A 70 1.91 -2.44 -2.56
N GLU A 71 0.67 -2.48 -2.09
CA GLU A 71 -0.50 -2.93 -2.85
C GLU A 71 -1.11 -1.77 -3.63
N ARG A 72 -1.08 -1.83 -4.98
CA ARG A 72 -1.65 -0.78 -5.83
C ARG A 72 -3.13 -0.57 -5.56
N VAL A 73 -3.53 0.69 -5.42
CA VAL A 73 -4.94 1.08 -5.29
C VAL A 73 -5.51 1.39 -6.66
N ALA A 74 -6.57 0.68 -7.06
CA ALA A 74 -7.27 0.90 -8.32
C ALA A 74 -7.87 2.32 -8.40
N GLY A 75 -7.93 2.90 -9.61
CA GLY A 75 -8.58 4.20 -9.85
C GLY A 75 -7.72 5.43 -9.58
N GLY A 76 -6.39 5.30 -9.46
CA GLY A 76 -5.43 6.41 -9.36
C GLY A 76 -4.31 6.36 -10.41
N ASN A 77 -3.33 7.25 -10.33
CA ASN A 77 -2.22 7.41 -11.29
C ASN A 77 -1.16 6.28 -11.25
N GLY A 78 -1.49 5.09 -10.75
CA GLY A 78 -0.59 3.93 -10.67
C GLY A 78 0.48 3.99 -9.57
N ASP A 79 0.67 5.16 -8.95
CA ASP A 79 1.62 5.46 -7.87
C ASP A 79 1.01 5.32 -6.47
N ARG A 80 -0.31 5.17 -6.37
CA ARG A 80 -1.04 5.01 -5.12
C ARG A 80 -0.99 3.57 -4.61
N VAL A 81 -0.55 3.42 -3.38
CA VAL A 81 -0.39 2.13 -2.70
C VAL A 81 -1.05 2.13 -1.33
N ARG A 82 -1.50 0.96 -0.89
CA ARG A 82 -1.64 0.63 0.53
C ARG A 82 -0.39 -0.11 0.96
N VAL A 83 0.13 0.23 2.12
CA VAL A 83 1.32 -0.45 2.68
C VAL A 83 0.83 -1.40 3.75
N ARG A 84 0.82 -2.71 3.48
CA ARG A 84 0.20 -3.73 4.33
C ARG A 84 1.25 -4.61 4.98
N ASN A 85 1.18 -4.76 6.30
CA ASN A 85 2.11 -5.55 7.07
C ASN A 85 1.88 -7.05 6.84
N LEU A 86 2.96 -7.83 6.74
CA LEU A 86 2.91 -9.28 6.57
C LEU A 86 2.32 -9.97 7.81
N ASN A 87 2.82 -9.65 9.00
CA ASN A 87 2.39 -10.28 10.25
C ASN A 87 0.91 -10.01 10.59
N SER A 88 0.49 -8.75 10.60
CA SER A 88 -0.85 -8.39 11.07
C SER A 88 -1.91 -8.34 9.96
N GLY A 89 -1.49 -8.26 8.70
CA GLY A 89 -2.38 -8.00 7.57
C GLY A 89 -3.05 -6.62 7.61
N LYS A 90 -2.57 -5.70 8.46
CA LYS A 90 -3.10 -4.33 8.62
C LYS A 90 -2.31 -3.33 7.80
N CYS A 91 -2.91 -2.18 7.55
CA CYS A 91 -2.36 -1.13 6.70
C CYS A 91 -1.71 -0.03 7.54
N LEU A 92 -0.59 0.50 7.05
CA LEU A 92 0.00 1.77 7.49
C LEU A 92 -1.02 2.90 7.29
N ALA A 93 -1.27 3.64 8.35
CA ALA A 93 -2.22 4.74 8.40
C ALA A 93 -1.66 5.92 9.20
N ILE A 94 -2.29 7.09 9.10
CA ILE A 94 -2.07 8.21 10.02
C ILE A 94 -3.18 8.23 11.07
N GLY A 95 -2.78 8.29 12.35
CA GLY A 95 -3.71 8.26 13.47
C GLY A 95 -4.78 9.35 13.40
N GLY A 96 -6.04 8.93 13.57
CA GLY A 96 -7.20 9.83 13.55
C GLY A 96 -7.42 10.56 12.22
N SER A 97 -6.83 10.06 11.12
CA SER A 97 -6.81 10.75 9.82
C SER A 97 -6.31 12.20 9.91
N SER A 98 -5.44 12.47 10.89
CA SER A 98 -4.89 13.81 11.13
C SER A 98 -4.11 14.31 9.92
N THR A 99 -4.16 15.62 9.68
CA THR A 99 -3.33 16.31 8.68
C THR A 99 -2.20 17.11 9.32
N ALA A 100 -2.06 17.08 10.64
CA ALA A 100 -1.05 17.84 11.36
C ALA A 100 0.35 17.19 11.28
N ASN A 101 1.38 18.04 11.26
CA ASN A 101 2.76 17.62 11.47
C ASN A 101 2.90 16.95 12.84
N GLY A 102 3.64 15.84 12.89
CA GLY A 102 3.89 15.11 14.14
C GLY A 102 2.80 14.09 14.50
N ALA A 103 1.73 13.97 13.71
CA ALA A 103 0.77 12.88 13.92
C ALA A 103 1.44 11.52 13.68
N ASN A 104 1.20 10.56 14.56
CA ASN A 104 1.85 9.26 14.52
C ASN A 104 1.34 8.42 13.35
N ALA A 105 2.28 7.70 12.73
CA ALA A 105 1.97 6.58 11.86
C ALA A 105 1.58 5.37 12.71
N ILE A 106 0.52 4.68 12.32
CA ILE A 106 -0.04 3.53 13.03
C ILE A 106 -0.32 2.40 12.05
N GLN A 107 -0.56 1.20 12.57
CA GLN A 107 -1.32 0.20 11.82
C GLN A 107 -2.81 0.29 12.12
N TRP A 108 -3.64 0.05 11.11
CA TRP A 108 -5.09 -0.04 11.24
C TRP A 108 -5.67 -1.05 10.27
N THR A 109 -6.86 -1.58 10.58
CA THR A 109 -7.62 -2.40 9.63
C THR A 109 -7.74 -1.67 8.29
N CYS A 110 -7.31 -2.35 7.23
CA CYS A 110 -7.30 -1.79 5.88
C CYS A 110 -8.69 -1.35 5.44
N SER A 111 -8.80 -0.13 4.90
CA SER A 111 -10.05 0.46 4.40
C SER A 111 -9.81 1.28 3.12
N THR A 112 -10.85 1.95 2.63
CA THR A 112 -10.78 2.89 1.50
C THR A 112 -10.42 4.32 1.91
N ASN A 113 -10.14 4.56 3.20
CA ASN A 113 -9.84 5.91 3.68
C ASN A 113 -8.48 6.39 3.15
N THR A 114 -8.42 7.68 2.82
CA THR A 114 -7.23 8.32 2.26
C THR A 114 -6.06 8.39 3.24
N ASP A 115 -6.30 8.33 4.55
CA ASP A 115 -5.22 8.27 5.56
C ASP A 115 -4.42 6.97 5.52
N GLN A 116 -4.90 5.95 4.82
CA GLN A 116 -4.22 4.67 4.60
C GLN A 116 -3.67 4.51 3.18
N VAL A 117 -3.82 5.53 2.34
CA VAL A 117 -3.36 5.52 0.95
C VAL A 117 -2.14 6.42 0.85
N TRP A 118 -1.09 5.90 0.23
CA TRP A 118 0.20 6.55 0.11
C TRP A 118 0.58 6.65 -1.36
N ILE A 119 1.23 7.73 -1.74
CA ILE A 119 1.93 7.87 -3.01
C ILE A 119 3.38 7.51 -2.73
N TYR A 120 3.87 6.43 -3.34
CA TYR A 120 5.30 6.10 -3.31
C TYR A 120 5.99 6.79 -4.47
N ASP A 121 6.64 7.92 -4.21
CA ASP A 121 7.20 8.77 -5.26
C ASP A 121 8.64 8.40 -5.65
N SER A 122 9.13 9.01 -6.73
CA SER A 122 10.47 8.74 -7.27
C SER A 122 11.63 9.17 -6.35
N ALA A 123 11.35 9.87 -5.25
CA ALA A 123 12.31 10.20 -4.21
C ALA A 123 12.25 9.20 -3.04
N PHE A 124 11.60 8.05 -3.23
CA PHE A 124 11.38 7.00 -2.23
C PHE A 124 10.58 7.47 -1.02
N ARG A 125 9.73 8.49 -1.17
CA ARG A 125 8.90 8.97 -0.06
C ARG A 125 7.52 8.33 -0.13
N LEU A 126 6.98 7.99 1.04
CA LEU A 126 5.57 7.66 1.21
C LEU A 126 4.83 8.94 1.58
N ARG A 127 4.18 9.59 0.61
CA ARG A 127 3.34 10.77 0.83
C ARG A 127 1.89 10.36 1.05
N ASN A 128 1.33 10.70 2.20
CA ASN A 128 -0.04 10.35 2.55
C ASN A 128 -1.04 11.13 1.68
N LEU A 129 -2.02 10.43 1.09
CA LEU A 129 -2.99 11.01 0.18
C LEU A 129 -3.98 11.97 0.88
N ASN A 130 -4.19 11.82 2.18
CA ASN A 130 -5.10 12.68 2.95
C ASN A 130 -4.48 14.02 3.35
N SER A 131 -3.17 14.05 3.62
CA SER A 131 -2.51 15.19 4.27
C SER A 131 -1.40 15.85 3.45
N ASP A 132 -1.01 15.24 2.32
CA ASP A 132 0.15 15.60 1.50
C ASP A 132 1.50 15.63 2.27
N ARG A 133 1.55 14.95 3.43
CA ARG A 133 2.75 14.83 4.27
C ARG A 133 3.43 13.49 4.08
N CYS A 134 4.72 13.45 4.37
CA CYS A 134 5.57 12.28 4.18
C CYS A 134 5.74 11.52 5.49
N LEU A 135 5.78 10.18 5.42
CA LEU A 135 6.22 9.33 6.53
C LEU A 135 7.67 9.68 6.88
N ALA A 136 7.93 9.96 8.14
CA ALA A 136 9.20 10.50 8.61
C ALA A 136 9.61 9.91 9.96
N ILE A 137 10.92 9.90 10.22
CA ILE A 137 11.47 9.74 11.57
C ILE A 137 11.75 11.12 12.16
N PRO A 138 11.15 11.48 13.30
CA PRO A 138 11.24 12.83 13.86
C PRO A 138 12.68 13.19 14.20
N ASN A 139 13.07 14.42 13.86
CA ASN A 139 14.39 15.00 14.13
C ASN A 139 15.57 14.15 13.60
N SER A 140 15.32 13.33 12.56
CA SER A 140 16.29 12.39 11.99
C SER A 140 16.96 11.51 13.07
N SER A 141 16.21 11.16 14.12
CA SER A 141 16.69 10.32 15.21
C SER A 141 17.24 8.99 14.69
N THR A 142 18.37 8.53 15.22
CA THR A 142 18.97 7.22 14.89
C THR A 142 18.59 6.11 15.88
N THR A 143 17.77 6.45 16.89
CA THR A 143 17.40 5.55 17.98
C THR A 143 16.35 4.54 17.51
N SER A 144 16.64 3.24 17.71
CA SER A 144 15.65 2.17 17.54
C SER A 144 14.49 2.37 18.52
N GLY A 145 13.27 2.21 18.03
CA GLY A 145 12.04 2.44 18.80
C GLY A 145 11.49 3.86 18.67
N THR A 146 12.17 4.76 17.97
CA THR A 146 11.59 6.07 17.64
C THR A 146 10.35 5.87 16.77
N LYS A 147 9.24 6.47 17.19
CA LYS A 147 7.96 6.41 16.48
C LYS A 147 8.04 7.16 15.16
N ALA A 148 7.50 6.56 14.12
CA ALA A 148 7.33 7.21 12.84
C ALA A 148 6.12 8.17 12.89
N ILE A 149 6.25 9.30 12.22
CA ILE A 149 5.23 10.35 12.15
C ILE A 149 4.96 10.73 10.70
N GLN A 150 3.97 11.57 10.46
CA GLN A 150 3.94 12.39 9.24
C GLN A 150 4.58 13.76 9.48
N TRP A 151 5.26 14.27 8.45
CA TRP A 151 5.81 15.62 8.44
C TRP A 151 5.74 16.25 7.05
N THR A 152 5.86 17.58 6.98
CA THR A 152 6.02 18.29 5.71
C THR A 152 7.12 17.64 4.89
N CYS A 153 6.77 17.23 3.66
CA CYS A 153 7.71 16.57 2.75
C CYS A 153 8.90 17.48 2.42
N ASN A 154 10.11 16.94 2.54
CA ASN A 154 11.35 17.59 2.14
C ASN A 154 12.31 16.57 1.50
N THR A 155 13.59 16.89 1.41
CA THR A 155 14.64 16.03 0.81
C THR A 155 15.47 15.29 1.85
N SER A 156 15.10 15.36 3.13
CA SER A 156 15.85 14.74 4.21
C SER A 156 15.77 13.22 4.14
N PRO A 157 16.87 12.48 4.37
CA PRO A 157 16.88 11.02 4.37
C PRO A 157 15.92 10.38 5.38
N ASP A 158 15.54 11.09 6.46
CA ASP A 158 14.57 10.58 7.44
C ASP A 158 13.16 10.39 6.88
N GLN A 159 12.86 10.92 5.69
CA GLN A 159 11.58 10.78 5.00
C GLN A 159 11.62 9.81 3.81
N GLN A 160 12.78 9.22 3.54
CA GLN A 160 13.00 8.31 2.41
C GLN A 160 12.98 6.87 2.91
N TRP A 161 12.16 6.05 2.27
CA TRP A 161 11.90 4.66 2.61
C TRP A 161 12.15 3.78 1.39
N VAL A 162 13.30 3.10 1.38
CA VAL A 162 13.69 2.18 0.31
C VAL A 162 12.96 0.86 0.52
N TRP A 163 12.30 0.35 -0.52
CA TRP A 163 11.54 -0.90 -0.53
C TRP A 163 12.17 -1.90 -1.49
#